data_AF-A0A1G1NAE0-F1
#
_entry.id   AF-A0A1G1NAE0-F1
#
_cell.length_a   1.000
_cell.length_b   1.000
_cell.length_c   1.000
_cell.angle_alpha   90.00
_cell.angle_beta   90.00
_cell.angle_gamma   90.00
#
_symmetry.space_group_name_H-M   'P 1'
#
loop_
_entity.id
_entity.type
_entity.pdbx_description
1 polymer ?
#
loop_
_entity_poly.entity_id
_entity_poly.type
_entity_poly.pdbx_seq_one_letter_code
_entity_poly.pdbx_strand_id
1 'polypeptide(L)'
;MPRKGFTLIETVVVVSIIGILAAMLVPTISGMTAKARDGRRKSDIQHIALALELWREQNGRYPTPGEAGTDSCGGWRASDTSDFMQALVASGLLKAYPADPMNTGDGCGGYCYSYYRYGPYCSVPAYFYVLGARVLEGGADPRRANVAGANPACRNWADEFQYLTWGREDQ
;
A
#
# COMPACT_ATOMS: atom_id res chain seq x y z
N MET A 1 -40.97 8.06 53.38
CA MET A 1 -39.59 7.79 52.91
C MET A 1 -39.05 9.08 52.29
N PRO A 2 -37.99 9.70 52.85
CA PRO A 2 -37.44 10.92 52.26
C PRO A 2 -36.73 10.59 50.95
N ARG A 3 -37.17 11.22 49.86
CA ARG A 3 -36.48 11.17 48.57
C ARG A 3 -35.20 12.00 48.71
N LYS A 4 -34.03 11.37 48.66
CA LYS A 4 -32.74 12.06 48.57
C LYS A 4 -32.67 12.74 47.20
N GLY A 5 -32.69 14.07 47.18
CA GLY A 5 -32.43 14.86 45.98
C GLY A 5 -30.92 14.95 45.74
N PHE A 6 -30.52 14.86 44.47
CA PHE A 6 -29.14 15.11 44.07
C PHE A 6 -28.77 16.57 44.34
N THR A 7 -27.56 16.81 44.82
CA THR A 7 -27.05 18.18 44.98
C THR A 7 -26.50 18.72 43.66
N LEU A 8 -26.59 20.04 43.48
CA LEU A 8 -26.02 20.71 42.30
C LEU A 8 -24.51 20.48 42.22
N ILE A 9 -23.81 20.50 43.36
CA ILE A 9 -22.37 20.28 43.42
C ILE A 9 -21.97 18.87 42.97
N GLU A 10 -22.73 17.84 43.34
CA GLU A 10 -22.49 16.46 42.88
C GLU A 10 -22.55 16.38 41.35
N THR A 11 -23.55 17.03 40.74
CA THR A 11 -23.69 16.99 39.28
C THR A 11 -22.61 17.81 38.59
N VAL A 12 -22.19 18.95 39.17
CA VAL A 12 -21.12 19.80 38.64
C VAL A 12 -19.76 19.12 38.69
N VAL A 13 -19.44 18.39 39.76
CA VAL A 13 -18.18 17.63 39.86
C VAL A 13 -18.17 16.46 38.86
N VAL A 14 -19.30 15.82 38.63
CA VAL A 14 -19.37 14.71 37.66
C VAL A 14 -19.13 15.19 36.23
N VAL A 15 -19.79 16.27 35.80
CA VAL A 15 -19.60 16.78 34.43
C VAL A 15 -18.22 17.39 34.22
N SER A 16 -17.58 17.94 35.26
CA SER A 16 -16.21 18.44 35.16
C SER A 16 -15.19 17.31 34.99
N ILE A 17 -15.34 16.20 35.71
CA ILE A 17 -14.49 15.01 35.53
C ILE A 17 -14.69 14.41 34.14
N ILE A 18 -15.94 14.28 33.66
CA ILE A 18 -16.22 13.79 32.29
C ILE A 18 -15.59 14.71 31.24
N GLY A 19 -15.66 16.04 31.43
CA GLY A 19 -15.04 17.01 30.52
C GLY A 19 -13.53 16.89 30.44
N ILE A 20 -12.84 16.70 31.57
CA ILE A 20 -11.39 16.51 31.62
C ILE A 20 -10.99 15.19 30.94
N LEU A 21 -11.70 14.10 31.23
CA LEU A 21 -11.45 12.79 30.60
C LEU A 21 -11.69 12.84 29.08
N ALA A 22 -12.77 13.49 28.64
CA ALA A 22 -13.08 13.64 27.22
C ALA A 22 -12.01 14.47 26.49
N ALA A 23 -11.55 15.59 27.08
CA ALA A 23 -10.51 16.44 26.48
C ALA A 23 -9.18 15.70 26.26
N MET A 24 -8.82 14.79 27.17
CA MET A 24 -7.60 13.98 27.03
C MET A 24 -7.72 12.86 25.98
N LEU A 25 -8.94 12.42 25.65
CA LEU A 25 -9.18 11.29 24.76
C LEU A 25 -9.24 11.65 23.28
N VAL A 26 -9.55 12.90 22.94
CA VAL A 26 -9.66 13.37 21.54
C VAL A 26 -8.36 13.21 20.72
N PRO A 27 -7.16 13.58 21.20
CA PRO A 27 -5.95 13.54 20.35
C PRO A 27 -5.45 12.12 20.02
N THR A 28 -5.84 11.09 20.79
CA THR A 28 -5.35 9.71 20.57
C THR A 28 -6.05 9.02 19.42
N ILE A 29 -7.31 9.37 19.13
CA ILE A 29 -8.14 8.68 18.13
C ILE A 29 -7.63 8.95 16.70
N SER A 30 -7.21 10.18 16.39
CA SER A 30 -6.78 10.57 15.03
C SER A 30 -5.57 9.75 14.54
N GLY A 31 -4.54 9.56 15.39
CA GLY A 31 -3.34 8.79 15.03
C GLY A 31 -3.56 7.26 14.96
N MET A 32 -4.54 6.73 15.70
CA MET A 32 -4.89 5.30 15.64
C MET A 32 -5.52 4.92 14.30
N THR A 33 -6.32 5.81 13.71
CA THR A 33 -6.95 5.54 12.41
C THR A 33 -5.93 5.45 11.28
N ALA A 34 -4.86 6.26 11.31
CA ALA A 34 -3.78 6.23 10.32
C ALA A 34 -3.01 4.89 10.36
N LYS A 35 -2.61 4.46 11.57
CA LYS A 35 -1.94 3.16 11.76
C LYS A 35 -2.80 1.98 11.32
N ALA A 36 -4.11 2.03 11.56
CA ALA A 36 -5.04 0.99 11.10
C ALA A 36 -5.12 0.94 9.57
N ARG A 37 -5.16 2.10 8.90
CA ARG A 37 -5.13 2.19 7.43
C ARG A 37 -3.80 1.67 6.86
N ASP A 38 -2.67 2.02 7.47
CA ASP A 38 -1.36 1.47 7.07
C ASP A 38 -1.25 -0.04 7.30
N GLY A 39 -1.84 -0.56 8.38
CA GLY A 39 -1.94 -2.00 8.62
C GLY A 39 -2.71 -2.71 7.51
N ARG A 40 -3.84 -2.12 7.07
CA ARG A 40 -4.60 -2.62 5.92
C ARG A 40 -3.78 -2.55 4.63
N ARG A 41 -3.06 -1.45 4.38
CA ARG A 41 -2.19 -1.33 3.20
C ARG A 41 -1.16 -2.43 3.10
N LYS A 42 -0.48 -2.73 4.21
CA LYS A 42 0.54 -3.80 4.27
C LYS A 42 -0.09 -5.17 4.04
N SER A 43 -1.25 -5.44 4.64
CA SER A 43 -1.99 -6.70 4.43
C SER A 43 -2.42 -6.87 2.97
N ASP A 44 -2.93 -5.82 2.34
CA ASP A 44 -3.35 -5.85 0.94
C ASP A 44 -2.18 -6.15 0.01
N ILE A 45 -1.02 -5.52 0.25
CA ILE A 45 0.22 -5.79 -0.51
C ILE A 45 0.66 -7.25 -0.36
N GLN A 46 0.57 -7.84 0.84
CA GLN A 46 0.90 -9.25 1.05
C GLN A 46 -0.04 -10.18 0.30
N HIS A 47 -1.34 -9.89 0.28
CA HIS A 47 -2.31 -10.67 -0.49
C HIS A 47 -2.05 -10.58 -2.00
N ILE A 48 -1.70 -9.40 -2.51
CA ILE A 48 -1.33 -9.22 -3.92
C ILE A 48 -0.04 -9.99 -4.23
N ALA A 49 0.98 -9.92 -3.37
CA ALA A 49 2.22 -10.68 -3.55
C ALA A 49 1.96 -12.19 -3.62
N LEU A 50 1.14 -12.73 -2.73
CA LEU A 50 0.73 -14.14 -2.78
C LEU A 50 0.03 -14.48 -4.10
N ALA A 51 -0.90 -13.63 -4.56
CA ALA A 51 -1.56 -13.83 -5.85
C ALA A 51 -0.59 -13.79 -7.03
N LEU A 52 0.45 -12.95 -6.97
CA LEU A 52 1.50 -12.90 -8.00
C LEU A 52 2.34 -14.18 -8.02
N GLU A 53 2.70 -14.73 -6.87
CA GLU A 53 3.40 -16.02 -6.80
C GLU A 53 2.55 -17.16 -7.36
N LEU A 54 1.27 -17.23 -6.98
CA LEU A 54 0.32 -18.21 -7.53
C LEU A 54 0.14 -18.05 -9.05
N TRP A 55 0.09 -16.82 -9.53
CA TRP A 55 0.03 -16.55 -10.97
C TRP A 55 1.29 -17.07 -11.68
N ARG A 56 2.49 -16.84 -11.11
CA ARG A 56 3.74 -17.37 -11.66
C ARG A 56 3.72 -18.89 -11.69
N GLU A 57 3.25 -19.54 -10.63
CA GLU A 57 3.11 -21.01 -10.60
C GLU A 57 2.19 -21.54 -11.70
N GLN A 58 1.12 -20.81 -12.03
CA GLN A 58 0.15 -21.22 -13.06
C GLN A 58 0.61 -20.90 -14.49
N ASN A 59 1.30 -19.77 -14.69
CA ASN A 59 1.60 -19.22 -16.01
C ASN A 59 3.09 -19.27 -16.37
N GLY A 60 3.96 -19.70 -15.45
CA GLY A 60 5.41 -19.75 -15.60
C GLY A 60 6.11 -18.38 -15.58
N ARG A 61 5.36 -17.28 -15.39
CA ARG A 61 5.84 -15.90 -15.36
C ARG A 61 4.88 -15.00 -14.61
N TYR A 62 5.34 -13.88 -14.06
CA TYR A 62 4.46 -12.86 -13.50
C TYR A 62 3.70 -12.10 -14.59
N PRO A 63 2.57 -11.45 -14.26
CA PRO A 63 1.82 -10.68 -15.24
C PRO A 63 2.60 -9.42 -15.65
N THR A 64 2.74 -9.20 -16.96
CA THR A 64 3.44 -8.03 -17.50
C THR A 64 2.51 -6.82 -17.63
N PRO A 65 2.92 -5.62 -17.21
CA PRO A 65 2.17 -4.39 -17.45
C PRO A 65 2.06 -4.11 -18.96
N GLY A 66 0.84 -4.18 -19.50
CA GLY A 66 0.56 -3.78 -20.88
C GLY A 66 0.63 -4.88 -21.93
N GLU A 67 -0.37 -5.78 -21.97
CA GLU A 67 -0.80 -6.40 -23.23
C GLU A 67 -1.50 -5.37 -24.16
N ALA A 68 -0.86 -4.21 -24.32
CA ALA A 68 -1.17 -3.14 -25.26
C ALA A 68 0.16 -2.51 -25.75
N GLY A 69 0.99 -3.33 -26.40
CA GLY A 69 1.85 -2.88 -27.50
C GLY A 69 3.01 -1.92 -27.23
N THR A 70 3.44 -1.70 -25.98
CA THR A 70 4.73 -1.04 -25.73
C THR A 70 5.62 -1.93 -24.87
N ASP A 71 6.56 -2.61 -25.51
CA ASP A 71 7.70 -3.32 -24.93
C ASP A 71 8.58 -2.34 -24.12
N SER A 72 8.06 -1.86 -23.00
CA SER A 72 8.80 -1.08 -22.04
C SER A 72 9.46 -2.05 -21.06
N CYS A 73 10.75 -1.86 -20.77
CA CYS A 73 11.56 -2.69 -19.86
C CYS A 73 11.10 -2.59 -18.38
N GLY A 74 9.86 -2.15 -18.14
CA GLY A 74 9.24 -1.87 -16.85
C GLY A 74 8.49 -0.55 -16.85
N GLY A 75 7.64 -0.38 -15.84
CA GLY A 75 6.83 0.82 -15.66
C GLY A 75 5.95 0.72 -14.42
N TRP A 76 5.90 1.79 -13.63
CA TRP A 76 5.05 1.86 -12.44
C TRP A 76 3.58 1.90 -12.84
N ARG A 77 2.81 0.99 -12.27
CA ARG A 77 1.35 0.96 -12.37
C ARG A 77 0.73 0.99 -10.98
N ALA A 78 -0.38 1.73 -10.85
CA ALA A 78 -1.17 1.79 -9.62
C ALA A 78 -2.25 0.70 -9.61
N SER A 79 -2.62 0.19 -8.45
CA SER A 79 -3.59 -0.91 -8.30
C SER A 79 -5.01 -0.62 -8.80
N ASP A 80 -5.38 0.65 -8.93
CA ASP A 80 -6.71 1.10 -9.32
C ASP A 80 -6.96 1.08 -10.84
N THR A 81 -5.90 1.00 -11.64
CA THR A 81 -5.95 1.22 -13.10
C THR A 81 -5.05 0.27 -13.90
N SER A 82 -4.55 -0.81 -13.27
CA SER A 82 -3.47 -1.61 -13.85
C SER A 82 -3.88 -2.98 -14.41
N ASP A 83 -3.31 -3.28 -15.58
CA ASP A 83 -3.56 -4.52 -16.35
C ASP A 83 -3.18 -5.80 -15.57
N PHE A 84 -2.14 -5.75 -14.73
CA PHE A 84 -1.73 -6.92 -13.95
C PHE A 84 -2.77 -7.29 -12.88
N MET A 85 -3.40 -6.30 -12.24
CA MET A 85 -4.47 -6.54 -11.27
C MET A 85 -5.69 -7.14 -11.96
N GLN A 86 -6.01 -6.68 -13.18
CA GLN A 86 -7.08 -7.28 -13.97
C GLN A 86 -6.81 -8.75 -14.25
N ALA A 87 -5.56 -9.10 -14.59
CA ALA A 87 -5.15 -10.49 -14.80
C ALA A 87 -5.34 -11.34 -13.52
N LEU A 88 -4.90 -10.84 -12.36
CA LEU A 88 -5.08 -11.53 -11.07
C LEU A 88 -6.55 -11.71 -10.67
N VAL A 89 -7.42 -10.74 -10.98
CA VAL A 89 -8.85 -10.86 -10.70
C VAL A 89 -9.55 -11.78 -11.71
N ALA A 90 -9.22 -11.66 -13.00
CA ALA A 90 -9.78 -12.51 -14.05
C ALA A 90 -9.42 -13.99 -13.89
N SER A 91 -8.23 -14.28 -13.36
CA SER A 91 -7.82 -15.65 -12.97
C SER A 91 -8.47 -16.16 -11.68
N GLY A 92 -9.19 -15.31 -10.94
CA GLY A 92 -9.79 -15.68 -9.66
C GLY A 92 -8.80 -15.75 -8.49
N LEU A 93 -7.53 -15.35 -8.71
CA LEU A 93 -6.51 -15.30 -7.65
C LEU A 93 -6.75 -14.14 -6.67
N LEU A 94 -7.44 -13.09 -7.13
CA LEU A 94 -7.96 -12.02 -6.29
C LEU A 94 -9.48 -11.87 -6.48
N LYS A 95 -10.21 -11.72 -5.38
CA LYS A 95 -11.67 -11.54 -5.41
C LYS A 95 -12.09 -10.16 -5.91
N ALA A 96 -11.29 -9.14 -5.63
CA ALA A 96 -11.53 -7.75 -6.00
C ALA A 96 -10.21 -6.97 -5.94
N TYR A 97 -10.18 -5.81 -6.59
CA TYR A 97 -9.07 -4.87 -6.49
C TYR A 97 -8.99 -4.30 -5.06
N PRO A 98 -7.88 -4.47 -4.32
CA PRO A 98 -7.68 -3.76 -3.07
C PRO A 98 -7.56 -2.27 -3.37
N ALA A 99 -8.48 -1.48 -2.82
CA ALA A 99 -8.47 -0.02 -2.92
C ALA A 99 -7.77 0.57 -1.69
N ASP A 100 -6.95 1.58 -1.90
CA ASP A 100 -6.34 2.33 -0.80
C ASP A 100 -7.44 2.93 0.10
N PRO A 101 -7.32 2.83 1.45
CA PRO A 101 -8.36 3.32 2.36
C PRO A 101 -8.63 4.82 2.32
N MET A 102 -7.70 5.64 1.83
CA MET A 102 -7.89 7.08 1.64
C MET A 102 -8.20 7.44 0.19
N ASN A 103 -7.84 6.56 -0.76
CA ASN A 103 -8.13 6.69 -2.19
C ASN A 103 -7.86 8.11 -2.71
N THR A 104 -6.64 8.62 -2.49
CA THR A 104 -6.28 10.00 -2.84
C THR A 104 -6.21 10.26 -4.35
N GLY A 105 -6.45 9.26 -5.21
CA GLY A 105 -6.43 9.42 -6.67
C GLY A 105 -5.05 9.75 -7.26
N ASP A 106 -4.00 9.79 -6.44
CA ASP A 106 -2.66 10.25 -6.80
C ASP A 106 -1.78 9.09 -7.31
N GLY A 107 -2.16 8.40 -8.39
CA GLY A 107 -1.31 7.35 -9.01
C GLY A 107 -0.58 6.45 -7.99
N CYS A 108 0.76 6.41 -8.03
CA CYS A 108 1.63 5.66 -7.10
C CYS A 108 1.64 6.15 -5.62
N GLY A 109 0.59 6.84 -5.16
CA GLY A 109 0.37 7.22 -3.76
C GLY A 109 -0.36 6.16 -2.91
N GLY A 110 -0.83 5.07 -3.54
CA GLY A 110 -1.36 3.87 -2.89
C GLY A 110 -0.48 2.64 -3.10
N TYR A 111 -1.03 1.56 -3.68
CA TYR A 111 -0.29 0.36 -4.05
C TYR A 111 0.37 0.50 -5.42
N CYS A 112 1.69 0.37 -5.48
CA CYS A 112 2.48 0.51 -6.71
C CYS A 112 3.08 -0.84 -7.09
N TYR A 113 2.93 -1.22 -8.35
CA TYR A 113 3.53 -2.41 -8.91
C TYR A 113 4.39 -2.04 -10.12
N SER A 114 5.53 -2.70 -10.26
CA SER A 114 6.35 -2.64 -11.46
C SER A 114 6.96 -4.01 -11.72
N TYR A 115 6.88 -4.47 -12.96
CA TYR A 115 7.49 -5.70 -13.43
C TYR A 115 8.65 -5.36 -14.36
N TYR A 116 9.79 -6.01 -14.17
CA TYR A 116 11.01 -5.73 -14.92
C TYR A 116 11.40 -6.93 -15.77
N ARG A 117 11.55 -6.67 -17.08
CA ARG A 117 12.02 -7.65 -18.07
C ARG A 117 13.55 -7.49 -18.27
N TYR A 118 14.25 -8.57 -18.60
CA TYR A 118 15.62 -8.54 -19.14
C TYR A 118 15.74 -7.47 -20.22
N GLY A 119 16.70 -6.57 -20.06
CA GLY A 119 16.91 -5.44 -20.96
C GLY A 119 18.39 -5.06 -21.04
N PRO A 120 18.84 -4.41 -22.13
CA PRO A 120 20.26 -4.16 -22.40
C PRO A 120 20.93 -3.22 -21.39
N TYR A 121 20.15 -2.57 -20.52
CA TYR A 121 20.61 -1.61 -19.54
C TYR A 121 20.97 -2.24 -18.19
N CYS A 122 20.68 -3.54 -18.01
CA CYS A 122 21.31 -4.32 -16.95
C CYS A 122 21.31 -5.82 -17.19
N SER A 123 22.45 -6.43 -16.90
CA SER A 123 22.65 -7.87 -16.78
C SER A 123 21.95 -8.40 -15.52
N VAL A 124 20.64 -8.20 -15.39
CA VAL A 124 19.86 -8.88 -14.35
C VAL A 124 19.79 -10.36 -14.74
N PRO A 125 20.15 -11.28 -13.82
CA PRO A 125 20.17 -12.71 -14.14
C PRO A 125 18.77 -13.31 -14.29
N ALA A 126 17.70 -12.57 -13.95
CA ALA A 126 16.32 -13.07 -13.89
C ALA A 126 15.28 -11.94 -13.98
N TYR A 127 14.07 -12.28 -14.45
CA TYR A 127 12.89 -11.41 -14.39
C TYR A 127 12.43 -11.23 -12.93
N PHE A 128 11.92 -10.06 -12.58
CA PHE A 128 11.45 -9.78 -11.22
C PHE A 128 10.38 -8.69 -11.18
N TYR A 129 9.61 -8.63 -10.10
CA TYR A 129 8.67 -7.55 -9.83
C TYR A 129 9.00 -6.84 -8.51
N VAL A 130 8.55 -5.59 -8.40
CA VAL A 130 8.55 -4.80 -7.17
C VAL A 130 7.12 -4.33 -6.91
N LEU A 131 6.63 -4.55 -5.70
CA LEU A 131 5.30 -4.16 -5.24
C LEU A 131 5.43 -3.42 -3.90
N GLY A 132 4.82 -2.26 -3.75
CA GLY A 132 4.95 -1.51 -2.50
C GLY A 132 4.07 -0.29 -2.38
N ALA A 133 3.99 0.25 -1.17
CA ALA A 133 3.42 1.55 -0.90
C ALA A 133 4.55 2.57 -0.77
N ARG A 134 4.50 3.62 -1.61
CA ARG A 134 5.54 4.65 -1.63
C ARG A 134 5.54 5.47 -0.34
N VAL A 135 4.34 5.89 0.07
CA VAL A 135 4.11 6.73 1.25
C VAL A 135 3.03 6.07 2.10
N LEU A 136 3.33 5.87 3.38
CA LEU A 136 2.38 5.54 4.44
C LEU A 136 1.96 6.81 5.17
N GLU A 137 0.85 6.76 5.90
CA GLU A 137 0.30 7.96 6.52
C GLU A 137 1.21 8.55 7.60
N GLY A 138 1.48 9.85 7.47
CA GLY A 138 2.42 10.57 8.35
C GLY A 138 3.90 10.37 7.98
N GLY A 139 4.20 9.61 6.93
CA GLY A 139 5.55 9.46 6.38
C GLY A 139 5.90 10.57 5.40
N ALA A 140 7.18 10.97 5.36
CA ALA A 140 7.68 11.87 4.32
C ALA A 140 7.77 11.13 2.97
N ASP A 141 7.29 11.74 1.89
CA ASP A 141 7.45 11.16 0.55
C ASP A 141 8.96 10.98 0.26
N PRO A 142 9.45 9.74 0.08
CA PRO A 142 10.78 9.55 -0.47
C PRO A 142 10.76 10.11 -1.88
N ARG A 143 11.20 11.37 -2.04
CA ARG A 143 11.23 12.08 -3.33
C ARG A 143 11.74 11.12 -4.39
N ARG A 144 11.03 11.02 -5.52
CA ARG A 144 11.52 10.30 -6.70
C ARG A 144 12.92 10.84 -6.91
N ALA A 145 13.94 10.01 -6.69
CA ALA A 145 15.21 10.30 -7.30
C ALA A 145 14.85 10.41 -8.79
N ASN A 146 14.88 11.62 -9.34
CA ASN A 146 14.52 11.88 -10.71
C ASN A 146 15.71 11.39 -11.53
N VAL A 147 15.90 10.06 -11.56
CA VAL A 147 16.97 9.42 -12.30
C VAL A 147 16.48 9.37 -13.74
N ALA A 148 16.70 10.48 -14.44
CA ALA A 148 16.82 10.45 -15.88
C ALA A 148 17.90 9.42 -16.22
N GLY A 149 17.51 8.25 -16.75
CA GLY A 149 18.45 7.17 -17.09
C GLY A 149 18.19 5.83 -16.40
N ALA A 150 17.00 5.27 -16.62
CA ALA A 150 16.71 3.88 -16.93
C ALA A 150 17.75 2.79 -16.57
N ASN A 151 17.94 2.50 -15.28
CA ASN A 151 18.42 1.19 -14.87
C ASN A 151 17.81 0.74 -13.53
N PRO A 152 16.78 -0.15 -13.56
CA PRO A 152 16.09 -0.62 -12.37
C PRO A 152 16.90 -1.63 -11.54
N ALA A 153 17.97 -2.23 -12.07
CA ALA A 153 18.77 -3.21 -11.32
C ALA A 153 19.82 -2.58 -10.39
N CYS A 154 20.17 -1.31 -10.62
CA CYS A 154 21.09 -0.53 -9.78
C CYS A 154 20.36 0.39 -8.80
N ARG A 155 19.04 0.24 -8.68
CA ARG A 155 18.19 1.10 -7.86
C ARG A 155 18.01 0.49 -6.47
N ASN A 156 18.17 1.30 -5.43
CA ASN A 156 17.82 0.89 -4.08
C ASN A 156 16.32 1.15 -3.84
N TRP A 157 15.51 0.10 -3.99
CA TRP A 157 14.06 0.21 -3.83
C TRP A 157 13.62 0.64 -2.43
N ALA A 158 14.44 0.36 -1.40
CA ALA A 158 14.16 0.76 -0.03
C ALA A 158 14.20 2.28 0.17
N ASP A 159 14.90 3.01 -0.71
CA ASP A 159 14.95 4.48 -0.67
C ASP A 159 13.72 5.12 -1.34
N GLU A 160 12.95 4.34 -2.09
CA GLU A 160 11.78 4.82 -2.83
C GLU A 160 10.46 4.37 -2.23
N PHE A 161 10.46 3.32 -1.41
CA PHE A 161 9.25 2.75 -0.82
C PHE A 161 9.38 2.65 0.70
N GLN A 162 8.41 3.22 1.41
CA GLN A 162 8.30 3.01 2.85
C GLN A 162 7.88 1.58 3.22
N TYR A 163 7.22 0.88 2.29
CA TYR A 163 6.93 -0.53 2.42
C TYR A 163 6.97 -1.19 1.05
N LEU A 164 7.78 -2.25 0.90
CA LEU A 164 7.92 -2.98 -0.35
C LEU A 164 8.02 -4.48 -0.13
N THR A 165 7.68 -5.22 -1.17
CA THR A 165 7.93 -6.63 -1.38
C THR A 165 8.34 -6.83 -2.85
N TRP A 166 9.02 -7.93 -3.14
CA TRP A 166 9.51 -8.24 -4.47
C TRP A 166 9.55 -9.75 -4.65
N GLY A 167 9.51 -10.20 -5.91
CA GLY A 167 9.67 -11.60 -6.28
C GLY A 167 10.46 -11.73 -7.57
N ARG A 168 11.14 -12.86 -7.73
CA ARG A 168 11.99 -13.19 -8.88
C ARG A 168 11.43 -14.42 -9.60
N GLU A 169 11.71 -14.51 -10.89
CA GLU A 169 11.49 -15.72 -11.70
C GLU A 169 12.81 -16.49 -11.74
N ASP A 170 12.79 -17.73 -11.28
CA ASP A 170 13.94 -18.62 -11.37
C ASP A 170 14.06 -19.13 -12.81
N GLN A 171 15.27 -19.19 -13.37
CA GLN A 171 15.51 -19.71 -14.73
C GLN A 171 15.37 -21.23 -14.79
#